data_AF-A0A6M1SSV4-F1
#
_entry.id   AF-A0A6M1SSV4-F1
#
_cell.length_a   1.000
_cell.length_b   1.000
_cell.length_c   1.000
_cell.angle_alpha   90.00
_cell.angle_beta   90.00
_cell.angle_gamma   90.00
#
_symmetry.space_group_name_H-M   'P 1'
#
loop_
_entity.id
_entity.type
_entity.pdbx_description
1 polymer ?
#
loop_
_entity_poly.entity_id
_entity_poly.type
_entity_poly.pdbx_seq_one_letter_code
_entity_poly.pdbx_strand_id
1 'polypeptide(L)'
;PIQRRVRIVQASGEESRPVISLLMTLGPIRENVEFTLNDRTHLDFPVLLGRRFMMDIATIDVAETYLHERPEFPGGEPSEQAADDEAADQDDTEE
;
A
#
# COMPACT_ATOMS: atom_id res chain seq x y z
N PRO A 1 14.98 -10.10 2.42
CA PRO A 1 15.95 -10.47 1.35
C PRO A 1 15.46 -9.92 0.00
N ILE A 2 16.38 -9.57 -0.91
CA ILE A 2 16.04 -9.09 -2.26
C ILE A 2 15.81 -10.31 -3.17
N GLN A 3 14.64 -10.40 -3.80
CA GLN A 3 14.26 -11.49 -4.72
C GLN A 3 14.77 -11.25 -6.14
N ARG A 4 14.60 -10.03 -6.65
CA ARG A 4 15.10 -9.60 -7.97
C ARG A 4 15.26 -8.09 -8.01
N ARG A 5 15.80 -7.59 -9.12
CA ARG A 5 15.75 -6.16 -9.46
C ARG A 5 14.97 -5.98 -10.75
N VAL A 6 14.16 -4.94 -10.82
CA VAL A 6 13.42 -4.56 -12.02
C VAL A 6 13.95 -3.24 -12.57
N ARG A 7 13.93 -3.10 -13.89
CA ARG A 7 14.25 -1.82 -14.57
C ARG A 7 12.95 -1.07 -14.81
N ILE A 8 12.84 0.11 -14.23
CA ILE A 8 11.72 1.02 -14.42
C ILE A 8 12.16 2.06 -15.45
N VAL A 9 11.35 2.23 -16.50
CA VAL A 9 11.58 3.22 -17.55
C VAL A 9 10.53 4.32 -17.40
N GLN A 10 10.99 5.55 -17.23
CA GLN A 10 10.14 6.74 -17.07
C GLN A 10 10.62 7.83 -18.04
N ALA A 11 9.84 8.89 -18.21
CA ALA A 11 10.23 10.03 -19.04
C ALA A 11 11.54 10.71 -18.55
N SER A 12 11.81 10.65 -17.24
CA SER A 12 13.00 11.21 -16.60
C SER A 12 14.24 10.31 -16.70
N GLY A 13 14.12 9.09 -17.23
CA GLY A 13 15.21 8.14 -17.38
C GLY A 13 14.88 6.74 -16.88
N GLU A 14 15.90 6.03 -16.45
CA GLU A 14 15.79 4.62 -16.07
C GLU A 14 16.33 4.38 -14.67
N GLU A 15 15.63 3.56 -13.91
CA GLU A 15 15.98 3.26 -12.52
C GLU A 15 15.90 1.75 -12.27
N SER A 16 16.84 1.22 -11.47
CA SER A 16 16.80 -0.17 -11.02
C SER A 16 16.24 -0.25 -9.61
N ARG A 17 15.07 -0.88 -9.44
CA ARG A 17 14.41 -1.02 -8.12
C ARG A 17 14.47 -2.46 -7.61
N PRO A 18 14.77 -2.69 -6.32
CA PRO A 18 14.76 -4.02 -5.74
C PRO A 18 13.33 -4.49 -5.50
N VAL A 19 13.11 -5.79 -5.66
CA VAL A 19 11.86 -6.48 -5.34
C VAL A 19 12.10 -7.36 -4.14
N ILE A 20 11.23 -7.26 -3.14
CA ILE A 20 11.27 -8.07 -1.91
C ILE A 20 9.94 -8.82 -1.75
N SER A 21 9.96 -9.92 -1.02
CA SER A 21 8.73 -10.62 -0.59
C SER A 21 8.45 -10.28 0.86
N LEU A 22 7.24 -9.83 1.17
CA LEU A 22 6.76 -9.56 2.53
C LEU A 22 5.41 -10.24 2.75
N LEU A 23 5.19 -10.72 3.97
CA LEU A 23 3.87 -11.17 4.40
C LEU A 23 3.01 -9.95 4.69
N MET A 24 1.93 -9.77 3.93
CA MET A 24 0.99 -8.66 4.10
C MET A 24 -0.32 -9.18 4.70
N THR A 25 -0.99 -8.35 5.49
CA THR A 25 -2.36 -8.58 5.96
C THR A 25 -3.22 -7.39 5.56
N LEU A 26 -4.38 -7.66 4.94
CA LEU A 26 -5.39 -6.67 4.57
C LEU A 26 -6.77 -7.25 4.91
N GLY A 27 -7.37 -6.79 6.01
CA GLY A 27 -8.57 -7.41 6.57
C GLY A 27 -8.38 -8.92 6.74
N PRO A 28 -9.23 -9.77 6.11
CA PRO A 28 -9.11 -11.23 6.22
C PRO A 28 -8.01 -11.83 5.32
N ILE A 29 -7.43 -11.06 4.39
CA ILE A 29 -6.44 -11.56 3.42
C ILE A 29 -5.06 -11.53 4.06
N ARG A 30 -4.33 -12.66 4.02
CA ARG A 30 -2.96 -12.77 4.53
C ARG A 30 -2.07 -13.56 3.56
N GLU A 31 -1.25 -12.86 2.79
CA GLU A 31 -0.52 -13.44 1.67
C GLU A 31 0.93 -12.94 1.59
N ASN A 32 1.82 -13.77 1.01
CA ASN A 32 3.17 -13.33 0.66
C ASN A 32 3.13 -12.55 -0.65
N VAL A 33 3.45 -11.26 -0.59
CA VAL A 33 3.36 -10.34 -1.71
C VAL A 33 4.74 -9.80 -2.08
N GLU A 34 4.99 -9.68 -3.37
CA GLU A 34 6.20 -9.04 -3.89
C GLU A 34 6.01 -7.53 -4.03
N PHE A 35 6.84 -6.77 -3.30
CA PHE A 35 6.88 -5.31 -3.38
C PHE A 35 8.11 -4.83 -4.13
N THR A 36 7.91 -3.88 -5.04
CA THR A 36 9.02 -3.12 -5.64
C THR A 36 9.28 -1.89 -4.77
N LEU A 37 10.48 -1.78 -4.21
CA LEU A 37 10.79 -0.69 -3.30
C LEU A 37 11.12 0.59 -4.07
N ASN A 38 10.58 1.70 -3.58
CA ASN A 38 10.86 3.05 -4.03
C ASN A 38 10.74 4.00 -2.83
N ASP A 39 11.44 5.13 -2.83
CA ASP A 39 11.20 6.18 -1.85
C ASP A 39 9.89 6.93 -2.19
N ARG A 40 8.92 6.84 -1.29
CA ARG A 40 7.58 7.44 -1.41
C ARG A 40 7.17 8.18 -0.14
N THR A 41 8.15 8.60 0.65
CA THR A 41 7.96 9.30 1.94
C THR A 41 7.18 10.62 1.84
N HIS A 42 7.09 11.19 0.64
CA HIS A 42 6.40 12.45 0.33
C HIS A 42 4.99 12.26 -0.24
N LEU A 43 4.46 11.03 -0.24
CA LEU A 43 3.14 10.71 -0.77
C LEU A 43 2.25 10.19 0.36
N ASP A 44 1.00 10.61 0.34
CA ASP A 44 0.00 10.29 1.37
C ASP A 44 -0.27 8.78 1.43
N PHE A 45 -0.24 8.13 0.27
CA PHE A 45 -0.34 6.66 0.15
C PHE A 45 1.02 6.04 -0.21
N PRO A 46 1.86 5.67 0.78
CA PRO A 46 3.23 5.19 0.54
C PRO A 46 3.27 3.82 -0.12
N VAL A 47 2.23 2.99 0.05
CA VAL A 47 2.11 1.65 -0.54
C VAL A 47 1.06 1.62 -1.65
N LEU A 48 1.39 0.99 -2.78
CA LEU A 48 0.44 0.74 -3.87
C LEU A 48 0.23 -0.75 -4.06
N LEU A 49 -1.03 -1.16 -3.99
CA LEU A 49 -1.47 -2.51 -4.35
C LEU A 49 -2.06 -2.48 -5.74
N GLY A 50 -1.30 -2.98 -6.71
CA GLY A 50 -1.74 -3.04 -8.09
C GLY A 50 -2.71 -4.20 -8.35
N ARG A 51 -3.43 -4.13 -9.48
CA ARG A 51 -4.37 -5.16 -9.98
C ARG A 51 -3.86 -6.61 -9.94
N ARG A 52 -2.55 -6.83 -10.05
CA ARG A 52 -1.97 -8.18 -10.02
C ARG A 52 -2.12 -8.83 -8.66
N PHE A 53 -2.03 -8.03 -7.59
CA PHE A 53 -2.27 -8.53 -6.24
C PHE A 53 -3.74 -8.89 -6.05
N MET A 54 -4.66 -8.02 -6.48
CA MET A 54 -6.10 -8.19 -6.25
C MET A 54 -6.76 -9.28 -7.12
N MET A 55 -6.11 -9.66 -8.23
CA MET A 55 -6.64 -10.66 -9.16
C MET A 55 -6.97 -11.96 -8.42
N ASP A 56 -8.20 -12.44 -8.59
CA ASP A 56 -8.75 -13.67 -8.01
C ASP A 56 -8.91 -13.70 -6.47
N ILE A 57 -8.53 -12.64 -5.74
CA ILE A 57 -8.60 -12.60 -4.27
C ILE A 57 -9.47 -11.47 -3.70
N ALA A 58 -9.80 -10.45 -4.49
CA ALA A 58 -10.61 -9.31 -4.04
C ALA A 58 -11.47 -8.71 -5.15
N THR A 59 -12.63 -8.17 -4.77
CA THR A 59 -13.42 -7.25 -5.59
C THR A 59 -13.28 -5.86 -4.98
N ILE A 60 -13.07 -4.83 -5.81
CA ILE A 60 -12.89 -3.44 -5.35
C ILE A 60 -14.16 -2.66 -5.66
N ASP A 61 -14.81 -2.17 -4.60
CA ASP A 61 -15.84 -1.14 -4.69
C ASP A 61 -15.18 0.23 -4.49
N VAL A 62 -15.47 1.19 -5.38
CA VAL A 62 -14.89 2.54 -5.35
C VAL A 62 -15.66 3.51 -4.45
N ALA A 63 -16.84 3.11 -3.98
CA ALA A 63 -17.65 3.90 -3.05
C ALA A 63 -17.25 3.70 -1.58
N GLU A 64 -16.40 2.71 -1.29
CA GLU A 64 -16.03 2.30 0.07
C GLU A 64 -14.55 2.59 0.32
N THR A 65 -14.24 3.19 1.47
CA THR A 65 -12.88 3.44 1.97
C THR A 65 -12.78 2.96 3.43
N TYR A 66 -11.57 2.70 3.92
CA TYR A 66 -11.30 2.26 5.31
C TYR A 66 -12.16 1.08 5.83
N LEU A 67 -12.54 0.14 4.94
CA LEU A 67 -13.41 -1.01 5.27
C LEU A 67 -12.89 -1.92 6.40
N HIS A 68 -11.59 -1.87 6.69
CA HIS A 68 -10.95 -2.73 7.68
C HIS A 68 -10.35 -1.91 8.80
N GLU A 69 -10.54 -2.36 10.04
CA GLU A 69 -9.94 -1.75 11.22
C GLU A 69 -8.42 -1.68 11.10
N ARG A 70 -7.84 -0.59 11.62
CA ARG A 70 -6.39 -0.42 11.67
C ARG A 70 -5.78 -1.49 12.57
N PRO A 71 -4.86 -2.32 12.06
CA PRO A 71 -4.18 -3.32 12.87
C PRO A 71 -3.19 -2.68 13.84
N GLU A 72 -3.07 -3.25 15.04
CA GLU A 72 -2.09 -2.82 16.03
C GLU A 72 -0.78 -3.59 15.93
N PHE A 73 0.34 -2.87 15.87
CA PHE A 73 1.68 -3.45 15.85
C PHE A 73 2.63 -2.67 16.76
N PRO A 74 3.64 -3.34 17.37
CA PRO A 74 4.66 -2.64 18.14
C PRO A 74 5.40 -1.60 17.30
N GLY A 75 5.32 -0.33 17.72
CA GLY A 75 5.98 0.79 17.04
C GLY A 75 5.22 1.34 15.82
N GLY A 76 3.99 0.90 15.57
CA GLY A 76 3.06 1.57 14.66
C GLY A 76 2.20 2.61 15.37
N GLU A 77 1.50 3.44 14.60
CA GLU A 77 0.52 4.37 15.16
C GLU A 77 -0.68 3.61 15.76
N PRO A 78 -1.26 4.09 16.88
CA PRO A 78 -2.43 3.50 17.51
C PRO A 78 -3.64 3.39 16.57
N SER A 79 -4.45 2.35 16.80
CA SER A 79 -5.76 2.16 16.16
C SER A 79 -6.72 3.33 16.42
N GLU A 80 -6.60 3.98 17.58
CA GLU A 80 -7.42 5.14 17.99
C GLU A 80 -7.28 6.36 17.06
N GLN A 81 -6.12 6.54 16.42
CA GLN A 81 -5.87 7.65 15.49
C GLN A 81 -6.42 7.38 14.08
N ALA A 82 -7.04 6.22 13.85
CA ALA A 82 -7.51 5.84 12.51
C ALA A 82 -8.59 6.75 11.94
N ALA A 83 -9.48 7.25 12.80
CA ALA A 83 -10.54 8.15 12.39
C ALA A 83 -10.00 9.52 11.93
N ASP A 84 -8.92 10.00 12.56
CA ASP A 84 -8.33 11.29 12.22
C ASP A 84 -7.63 11.23 10.85
N ASP A 85 -6.92 10.14 10.57
CA ASP A 85 -6.28 9.93 9.26
C ASP A 85 -7.31 9.73 8.14
N GLU A 86 -8.40 8.98 8.41
CA GLU A 86 -9.50 8.82 7.46
C GLU A 86 -10.18 10.16 7.13
N ALA A 87 -10.40 11.02 8.13
CA ALA A 87 -10.97 12.34 7.91
C ALA A 87 -10.06 13.22 7.05
N ALA A 88 -8.74 13.19 7.29
CA ALA A 88 -7.78 13.94 6.51
C ALA A 88 -7.75 13.50 5.04
N ASP A 89 -7.78 12.20 4.77
CA ASP A 89 -7.76 11.66 3.40
C ASP A 89 -9.08 11.97 2.63
N GLN A 90 -10.21 12.09 3.33
CA GLN A 90 -11.50 12.48 2.72
C GLN A 90 -11.49 13.94 2.26
N ASP A 91 -10.98 14.87 3.08
CA ASP A 91 -10.90 16.30 2.75
C ASP A 91 -10.09 16.54 1.46
N ASP A 92 -9.01 15.79 1.24
CA ASP A 92 -8.17 15.86 0.03
C ASP A 92 -8.89 15.36 -1.25
N THR A 93 -9.93 14.55 -1.10
CA THR A 93 -10.68 13.97 -2.23
C THR A 93 -11.86 14.84 -2.66
N GLU A 94 -12.27 15.82 -1.83
CA GLU A 94 -13.40 16.74 -2.09
C GLU A 94 -13.01 18.05 -2.80
N GLU A 95 -11.73 18.26 -3.17
CA GLU A 95 -11.25 19.38 -4.00
C GLU A 95 -11.41 19.20 -5.53
#